data_AF-A0A956FYT4-F1
#
_entry.id   AF-A0A956FYT4-F1
#
_cell.length_a   1.000
_cell.length_b   1.000
_cell.length_c   1.000
_cell.angle_alpha   90.00
_cell.angle_beta   90.00
_cell.angle_gamma   90.00
#
_symmetry.space_group_name_H-M   'P 1'
#
loop_
_entity.id
_entity.type
_entity.pdbx_description
1 polymer ?
#
loop_
_entity_poly.entity_id
_entity_poly.type
_entity_poly.pdbx_seq_one_letter_code
_entity_poly.pdbx_strand_id
1 'polypeptide(L)' 'VIFASNMNDWMGRNFDLYMIGLDGEGLEQITREESFDGFPMFSRDGKHLVFASNRGAEKPGDTNVFLAEWKD' A
#
# COMPACT_ATOMS: atom_id res chain seq x y z
N VAL A 1 10.61 -1.08 6.56
CA VAL A 1 9.31 -1.71 6.93
C VAL A 1 8.23 -1.14 6.03
N ILE A 2 7.39 -1.98 5.43
CA ILE A 2 6.22 -1.53 4.67
C ILE A 2 4.94 -1.80 5.46
N PHE A 3 4.00 -0.85 5.46
CA PHE A 3 2.74 -0.94 6.21
C PHE A 3 1.64 -0.10 5.55
N ALA A 4 0.39 -0.34 5.93
CA ALA A 4 -0.75 0.46 5.49
C ALA A 4 -1.16 1.46 6.58
N SER A 5 -1.51 2.69 6.21
CA SER A 5 -1.94 3.73 7.15
C SER A 5 -2.93 4.70 6.50
N ASN A 6 -3.85 5.25 7.28
CA ASN A 6 -4.72 6.35 6.89
C ASN A 6 -4.22 7.70 7.41
N MET A 7 -2.91 7.87 7.60
CA MET A 7 -2.34 9.09 8.18
C MET A 7 -2.66 10.36 7.37
N ASN A 8 -2.90 10.24 6.06
CA ASN A 8 -3.32 11.34 5.19
C ASN A 8 -4.86 11.48 5.08
N ASP A 9 -5.63 10.55 5.64
CA ASP A 9 -7.11 10.54 5.69
C ASP A 9 -7.61 10.10 7.08
N TRP A 10 -7.20 10.86 8.09
CA TRP A 10 -7.38 10.54 9.52
C TRP A 10 -8.83 10.34 9.98
N MET A 11 -9.81 10.81 9.21
CA MET A 11 -11.25 10.61 9.48
C MET A 11 -11.91 9.61 8.54
N GLY A 12 -11.26 9.23 7.45
CA GLY A 12 -11.83 8.39 6.42
C GLY A 12 -11.27 6.98 6.41
N ARG A 13 -11.57 6.29 5.32
CA ARG A 13 -11.21 4.87 5.10
C ARG A 13 -10.18 4.71 3.99
N ASN A 14 -9.58 5.82 3.52
CA ASN A 14 -8.51 5.75 2.56
C ASN A 14 -7.21 5.37 3.27
N PHE A 15 -6.68 4.21 2.92
CA PHE A 15 -5.38 3.74 3.40
C PHE A 15 -4.43 3.70 2.22
N ASP A 16 -3.22 4.17 2.45
CA ASP A 16 -2.11 4.04 1.52
C ASP A 16 -1.02 3.17 2.12
N LEU A 17 -0.16 2.65 1.25
CA LEU A 17 1.06 1.96 1.64
C LEU A 17 2.17 2.98 1.90
N TYR A 18 2.87 2.78 3.01
CA TYR A 18 4.01 3.57 3.44
C TYR A 18 5.21 2.67 3.72
N MET A 19 6.40 3.22 3.54
CA MET A 19 7.65 2.58 3.89
C MET A 19 8.48 3.47 4.82
N ILE A 20 9.18 2.86 5.76
CA ILE A 20 10.07 3.57 6.70
C ILE A 20 11.34 2.75 6.96
N GLY A 21 12.45 3.43 7.24
CA GLY A 21 13.71 2.82 7.66
C GLY A 21 13.57 2.01 8.96
N LEU A 22 14.50 1.08 9.20
CA LEU A 22 14.53 0.29 10.45
C LEU A 22 14.93 1.13 11.66
N ASP A 23 15.59 2.25 11.43
CA ASP A 23 15.90 3.31 12.39
C ASP A 23 14.69 4.21 12.71
N GLY A 24 13.59 4.07 11.96
CA GLY A 24 12.41 4.92 12.08
C GLY A 24 12.52 6.25 11.32
N GLU A 25 13.55 6.43 10.48
CA GLU A 25 13.69 7.60 9.62
C GLU A 25 13.22 7.32 8.18
N GLY A 26 13.13 8.37 7.37
CA GLY A 26 12.85 8.24 5.94
C GLY A 26 11.46 7.70 5.61
N LEU A 27 10.41 8.21 6.28
CA LEU A 27 9.03 7.85 5.96
C LEU A 27 8.69 8.27 4.51
N GLU A 28 8.25 7.32 3.70
CA GLU A 28 7.87 7.50 2.31
C GLU A 28 6.46 6.94 2.06
N GLN A 29 5.64 7.69 1.32
CA GLN A 29 4.35 7.22 0.82
C GLN A 29 4.54 6.53 -0.55
N ILE A 30 4.18 5.24 -0.62
CA ILE A 30 4.39 4.37 -1.78
C ILE A 30 3.21 4.44 -2.75
N THR A 31 1.97 4.38 -2.25
CA THR A 31 0.75 4.52 -3.05
C THR A 31 0.06 5.85 -2.78
N ARG A 32 -0.73 6.32 -3.75
CA ARG A 32 -1.45 7.62 -3.68
C ARG A 32 -2.85 7.50 -4.27
N GLU A 33 -3.48 6.34 -4.08
CA GLU A 33 -4.81 6.11 -4.62
C GLU A 33 -5.85 6.83 -3.76
N GLU A 34 -6.92 7.34 -4.38
CA GLU A 34 -8.07 7.88 -3.63
C GLU A 34 -9.00 6.76 -3.13
N SER A 35 -8.45 5.57 -2.89
CA SER A 35 -9.16 4.37 -2.45
C SER A 35 -8.23 3.46 -1.64
N PHE A 36 -8.82 2.55 -0.86
CA PHE A 36 -8.08 1.65 0.02
C PHE A 36 -6.98 0.85 -0.71
N ASP A 37 -5.75 0.97 -0.21
CA ASP A 37 -4.60 0.09 -0.46
C ASP A 37 -4.12 -0.54 0.85
N GLY A 38 -3.85 -1.84 0.86
CA GLY A 38 -3.49 -2.56 2.08
C GLY A 38 -2.90 -3.95 1.91
N PHE A 39 -2.57 -4.56 3.06
CA PHE A 39 -2.01 -5.91 3.16
C PHE A 39 -0.75 -6.16 2.30
N PRO A 40 0.28 -5.28 2.38
CA PRO A 40 1.48 -5.41 1.55
C PRO A 40 2.34 -6.60 1.97
N MET A 41 2.88 -7.33 1.00
CA MET A 41 3.86 -8.39 1.21
C MET A 41 4.90 -8.41 0.09
N PHE A 42 6.18 -8.37 0.45
CA PHE A 42 7.26 -8.57 -0.51
C PHE A 42 7.46 -10.05 -0.85
N SER A 43 7.82 -10.35 -2.11
CA SER A 43 8.37 -11.64 -2.48
C SER A 43 9.67 -11.92 -1.73
N ARG A 44 10.03 -13.20 -1.59
CA ARG A 44 11.23 -13.61 -0.86
C ARG A 44 12.52 -12.97 -1.41
N ASP A 45 12.57 -12.73 -2.70
CA ASP A 45 13.71 -12.10 -3.39
C ASP A 45 13.62 -10.56 -3.44
N GLY A 46 12.58 -9.96 -2.87
CA GLY A 46 12.36 -8.51 -2.83
C GLY A 46 11.98 -7.86 -4.16
N LYS A 47 11.87 -8.63 -5.25
CA LYS A 47 11.63 -8.07 -6.59
C LYS A 47 10.18 -7.70 -6.86
N HIS A 48 9.26 -8.21 -6.05
CA HIS A 48 7.84 -7.96 -6.24
C HIS A 48 7.15 -7.60 -4.93
N LEU A 49 6.15 -6.75 -5.05
CA LEU A 49 5.23 -6.41 -3.98
C LEU A 49 3.83 -6.86 -4.38
N VAL A 50 3.19 -7.69 -3.54
CA VAL A 50 1.75 -7.94 -3.64
C VAL A 50 1.01 -7.10 -2.62
N PHE A 51 -0.14 -6.55 -3.00
CA PHE A 51 -1.02 -5.79 -2.12
C PHE A 51 -2.47 -5.89 -2.59
N ALA A 52 -3.41 -5.60 -1.69
CA ALA A 52 -4.82 -5.50 -2.02
C ALA A 52 -5.20 -4.03 -2.24
N SER A 53 -6.07 -3.77 -3.20
CA SER A 53 -6.51 -2.42 -3.53
C SER A 53 -7.94 -2.39 -4.05
N ASN A 54 -8.66 -1.31 -3.76
CA ASN A 54 -9.96 -1.05 -4.36
C ASN A 54 -9.84 -0.28 -5.70
N ARG A 55 -8.63 -0.03 -6.19
CA ARG A 55 -8.39 0.53 -7.51
C ARG A 55 -9.04 -0.35 -8.57
N GLY A 56 -9.82 0.29 -9.44
CA GLY A 56 -10.53 -0.39 -10.52
C GLY A 56 -11.66 -1.33 -10.05
N ALA A 57 -12.15 -1.16 -8.82
CA ALA A 57 -13.32 -1.88 -8.33
C ALA A 57 -14.57 -1.58 -9.19
N GLU A 58 -15.35 -2.61 -9.50
CA GLU A 58 -16.61 -2.45 -10.26
C GLU A 58 -17.73 -1.87 -9.38
N LYS A 59 -17.71 -2.17 -8.08
CA LYS A 59 -18.66 -1.66 -7.09
C LYS A 59 -17.99 -1.44 -5.72
N PRO A 60 -18.61 -0.63 -4.84
CA PRO A 60 -18.08 -0.38 -3.50
C PRO A 60 -17.91 -1.68 -2.70
N GLY A 61 -16.73 -1.85 -2.12
CA GLY A 61 -16.38 -3.02 -1.30
C GLY A 61 -15.70 -4.16 -2.07
N ASP A 62 -15.59 -4.09 -3.39
CA ASP A 62 -14.72 -4.99 -4.14
C ASP A 62 -13.25 -4.64 -3.87
N THR A 63 -12.43 -5.68 -3.77
CA THR A 63 -10.99 -5.57 -3.55
C THR A 63 -10.27 -6.48 -4.53
N ASN A 64 -9.33 -5.90 -5.26
CA ASN A 64 -8.46 -6.57 -6.20
C ASN A 64 -7.10 -6.88 -5.58
N VAL A 65 -6.39 -7.86 -6.12
CA VAL A 65 -4.99 -8.16 -5.76
C VAL A 65 -4.08 -7.68 -6.87
N PHE A 66 -3.11 -6.84 -6.51
CA PHE A 66 -2.13 -6.29 -7.43
C PHE A 66 -0.75 -6.90 -7.17
N LEU A 67 -0.03 -7.19 -8.26
CA LEU A 67 1.38 -7.54 -8.24
C LEU A 67 2.16 -6.43 -8.94
N ALA A 68 3.12 -5.83 -8.24
CA ALA A 68 4.02 -4.82 -8.79
C ALA A 68 5.46 -5.35 -8.78
N GLU A 69 6.22 -5.02 -9.83
CA GLU A 69 7.68 -5.11 -9.79
C GLU A 69 8.21 -3.97 -8.92
N TRP A 70 9.07 -4.31 -7.96
CA TRP A 70 9.70 -3.34 -7.07
C TRP A 70 10.97 -2.79 -7.69
N LYS A 71 11.14 -1.46 -7.61
CA LYS A 71 12.34 -0.75 -8.05
C LYS A 71 12.77 0.21 -6.96
N ASP A 72 14.02 0.04 -6.53
CA ASP A 72 14.69 0.91 -5.56
C ASP A 72 15.11 2.25 -6.21
#